data_AF-A0A8B8D9V1-F1
#
_entry.id   AF-A0A8B8D9V1-F1
#
_cell.length_a   1.000
_cell.length_b   1.000
_cell.length_c   1.000
_cell.angle_alpha   90.00
_cell.angle_beta   90.00
_cell.angle_gamma   90.00
#
_symmetry.space_group_name_H-M   'P 1'
#
loop_
_entity.id
_entity.type
_entity.pdbx_description
1 polymer ?
#
loop_
_entity_poly.entity_id
_entity_poly.type
_entity_poly.pdbx_seq_one_letter_code
_entity_poly.pdbx_strand_id
1 'polypeptide(L)'
;MQVLYFVLCFVAVLGVKLDDFYSYGSQNGDTAMSKNDDGSSPDIPISSLFPFFNHQHSKLMVNTNGIISFLQPVSTFTPDPFPIANDARMIAPFWADIDTRKGGTVWYREATDKQLLDRVTDEVRTYFPKFMKFRATWIFIATWDHVAFYGCNYVGCSKTNTFQAVLITNGQHSFTIYNYEDIQWTTGTASRGNATTGLGGTPAQVGFNAGDGIISYTVNASRTPDIVNVDEYSNVNIPGKFVFRIDSSDISDGGCNTKGNLTISPRYGPMLGGQYVLISGPCVDTESDIKASFSGFPEQKCYRKSEFSMSCVTPMFNRTGDITVTVEIENNQEEKLVFRGIYTILNPAESKHKVYRRNPQEWYPGRHQINWDIDVAELQEADTVDIHLFSLMRDKNDQLTWEKEIIDEGKQTSLGSAKVYVPRVGSAMAIRVTPLTKTSDESSIFPL
;
A
#
# COMPACT_ATOMS: atom_id res chain seq x y z
N MET A 1 12.02 50.55 -25.89
CA MET A 1 11.41 49.20 -25.81
C MET A 1 11.46 48.75 -24.36
N GLN A 2 10.32 48.74 -23.69
CA GLN A 2 10.19 48.37 -22.29
C GLN A 2 9.92 46.86 -22.25
N VAL A 3 10.86 46.08 -21.74
CA VAL A 3 10.74 44.62 -21.66
C VAL A 3 9.77 44.29 -20.53
N LEU A 4 8.61 43.75 -20.90
CA LEU A 4 7.58 43.29 -19.98
C LEU A 4 7.99 41.89 -19.47
N TYR A 5 8.39 41.77 -18.21
CA TYR A 5 8.62 40.48 -17.58
C TYR A 5 7.28 39.86 -17.20
N PHE A 6 6.87 38.83 -17.94
CA PHE A 6 5.78 37.95 -17.50
C PHE A 6 6.31 37.04 -16.38
N VAL A 7 5.96 37.36 -15.14
CA VAL A 7 6.11 36.43 -14.03
C VAL A 7 5.00 35.38 -14.18
N LEU A 8 5.35 34.21 -14.70
CA LEU A 8 4.51 33.02 -14.64
C LEU A 8 4.44 32.57 -13.17
N CYS A 9 3.38 32.96 -12.48
CA CYS A 9 3.05 32.43 -11.17
C CYS A 9 2.52 31.01 -11.38
N PHE A 10 3.36 29.99 -11.21
CA PHE A 10 2.89 28.63 -11.08
C PHE A 10 2.12 28.54 -9.76
N VAL A 11 0.80 28.44 -9.83
CA VAL A 11 0.01 27.98 -8.70
C VAL A 11 0.39 26.51 -8.51
N ALA A 12 1.17 26.21 -7.48
CA ALA A 12 1.35 24.84 -7.04
C ALA A 12 -0.04 24.33 -6.63
N VAL A 13 -0.53 23.29 -7.30
CA VAL A 13 -1.70 22.57 -6.81
C VAL A 13 -1.21 21.79 -5.60
N LEU A 14 -1.63 22.20 -4.41
CA LEU A 14 -1.09 21.68 -3.15
C LEU A 14 -1.81 20.40 -2.67
N GLY A 15 -3.02 20.11 -3.17
CA GLY A 15 -3.78 18.87 -2.91
C GLY A 15 -3.88 17.90 -4.10
N VAL A 16 -4.65 16.83 -3.93
CA VAL A 16 -4.91 15.83 -4.98
C VAL A 16 -5.80 16.45 -6.05
N LYS A 17 -5.39 16.38 -7.32
CA LYS A 17 -6.21 16.86 -8.44
C LYS A 17 -7.47 16.03 -8.57
N LEU A 18 -8.58 16.65 -8.96
CA LEU A 18 -9.85 15.94 -9.18
C LEU A 18 -9.72 14.78 -10.19
N ASP A 19 -8.84 14.89 -11.19
CA ASP A 19 -8.58 13.79 -12.15
C ASP A 19 -7.91 12.56 -11.50
N ASP A 20 -7.22 12.75 -10.36
CA ASP A 20 -6.56 11.69 -9.62
C ASP A 20 -7.49 11.04 -8.57
N PHE A 21 -8.65 11.64 -8.28
CA PHE A 21 -9.69 11.02 -7.44
C PHE A 21 -10.23 9.75 -8.11
N TYR A 22 -10.87 8.90 -7.32
CA TYR A 22 -11.70 7.83 -7.87
C TYR A 22 -12.94 8.48 -8.49
N SER A 23 -13.22 8.17 -9.76
CA SER A 23 -14.31 8.80 -10.50
C SER A 23 -15.64 8.65 -9.76
N TYR A 24 -16.35 9.77 -9.61
CA TYR A 24 -17.55 9.90 -8.80
C TYR A 24 -18.64 10.69 -9.54
N GLY A 25 -19.84 10.71 -8.97
CA GLY A 25 -21.01 11.41 -9.54
C GLY A 25 -21.91 10.53 -10.39
N SER A 26 -23.05 11.09 -10.83
CA SER A 26 -24.14 10.33 -11.47
C SER A 26 -23.71 9.52 -12.71
N GLN A 27 -22.79 10.05 -13.49
CA GLN A 27 -22.21 9.44 -14.68
C GLN A 27 -21.37 8.18 -14.39
N ASN A 28 -20.92 8.02 -13.14
CA ASN A 28 -20.18 6.86 -12.65
C ASN A 28 -21.08 5.87 -11.89
N GLY A 29 -22.40 6.10 -11.87
CA GLY A 29 -23.37 5.27 -11.17
C GLY A 29 -23.53 5.59 -9.68
N ASP A 30 -22.98 6.71 -9.22
CA ASP A 30 -23.06 7.11 -7.82
C ASP A 30 -24.48 7.55 -7.44
N THR A 31 -24.87 7.22 -6.21
CA THR A 31 -26.08 7.75 -5.59
C THR A 31 -25.80 9.13 -4.97
N ALA A 32 -26.62 10.12 -5.30
CA ALA A 32 -26.61 11.42 -4.63
C ALA A 32 -27.39 11.35 -3.32
N MET A 33 -26.79 11.82 -2.22
CA MET A 33 -27.56 12.12 -1.01
C MET A 33 -28.52 13.29 -1.26
N SER A 34 -29.71 13.21 -0.68
CA SER A 34 -30.63 14.35 -0.65
C SER A 34 -30.00 15.50 0.11
N LYS A 35 -30.24 16.74 -0.34
CA LYS A 35 -29.70 17.93 0.31
C LYS A 35 -30.22 18.03 1.74
N ASN A 36 -29.30 18.10 2.69
CA ASN A 36 -29.59 18.22 4.12
C ASN A 36 -28.41 18.87 4.89
N ASP A 37 -28.66 19.15 6.16
CA ASP A 37 -27.72 19.70 7.15
C ASP A 37 -27.06 18.56 7.93
N ASP A 38 -27.83 17.89 8.79
CA ASP A 38 -27.38 16.78 9.64
C ASP A 38 -27.96 15.44 9.17
N GLY A 39 -27.81 15.18 7.87
CA GLY A 39 -28.39 14.03 7.21
C GLY A 39 -27.50 12.80 7.19
N SER A 40 -28.12 11.63 7.16
CA SER A 40 -27.45 10.39 6.79
C SER A 40 -28.23 9.68 5.70
N SER A 41 -27.54 8.86 4.90
CA SER A 41 -28.19 7.88 4.05
C SER A 41 -29.00 6.89 4.90
N PRO A 42 -29.96 6.18 4.29
CA PRO A 42 -30.43 4.92 4.85
C PRO A 42 -29.27 3.94 5.07
N ASP A 43 -29.56 2.83 5.76
CA ASP A 43 -28.66 1.67 5.81
C ASP A 43 -28.30 1.24 4.37
N ILE A 44 -27.01 1.23 4.04
CA ILE A 44 -26.49 0.73 2.77
C ILE A 44 -25.94 -0.68 3.02
N PRO A 45 -26.66 -1.74 2.62
CA PRO A 45 -26.11 -3.09 2.67
C PRO A 45 -24.97 -3.22 1.67
N ILE A 46 -23.89 -3.90 2.07
CA ILE A 46 -22.69 -4.08 1.24
C ILE A 46 -22.53 -5.55 0.85
N SER A 47 -22.08 -5.82 -0.38
CA SER A 47 -22.00 -7.20 -0.92
C SER A 47 -20.86 -8.03 -0.33
N SER A 48 -19.84 -7.38 0.23
CA SER A 48 -18.72 -8.02 0.94
C SER A 48 -18.65 -7.53 2.36
N LEU A 49 -18.38 -8.43 3.32
CA LEU A 49 -18.14 -8.03 4.69
C LEU A 49 -16.92 -7.12 4.76
N PHE A 50 -17.06 -6.00 5.47
CA PHE A 50 -15.99 -5.05 5.71
C PHE A 50 -15.44 -5.23 7.12
N PRO A 51 -14.20 -5.73 7.27
CA PRO A 51 -13.52 -5.75 8.55
C PRO A 51 -13.21 -4.33 9.01
N PHE A 52 -13.52 -4.01 10.28
CA PHE A 52 -13.14 -2.76 10.91
C PHE A 52 -12.88 -3.03 12.40
N PHE A 53 -11.63 -2.90 12.83
CA PHE A 53 -11.18 -3.18 14.20
C PHE A 53 -11.72 -4.50 14.80
N ASN A 54 -11.32 -5.65 14.25
CA ASN A 54 -11.75 -6.98 14.67
C ASN A 54 -13.28 -7.24 14.62
N HIS A 55 -14.06 -6.32 14.05
CA HIS A 55 -15.48 -6.51 13.79
C HIS A 55 -15.73 -6.61 12.29
N GLN A 56 -16.73 -7.40 11.89
CA GLN A 56 -17.16 -7.52 10.51
C GLN A 56 -18.48 -6.76 10.33
N HIS A 57 -18.56 -5.92 9.30
CA HIS A 57 -19.74 -5.13 8.99
C HIS A 57 -20.35 -5.57 7.67
N SER A 58 -21.68 -5.68 7.63
CA SER A 58 -22.46 -6.01 6.44
C SER A 58 -23.25 -4.82 5.89
N LYS A 59 -23.10 -3.65 6.51
CA LYS A 59 -23.73 -2.40 6.11
C LYS A 59 -22.91 -1.21 6.59
N LEU A 60 -23.17 -0.06 5.98
CA LEU A 60 -22.65 1.24 6.40
C LEU A 60 -23.68 2.35 6.08
N MET A 61 -23.43 3.55 6.58
CA MET A 61 -24.19 4.75 6.26
C MET A 61 -23.24 5.91 6.02
N VAL A 62 -23.56 6.73 5.01
CA VAL A 62 -22.81 7.95 4.68
C VAL A 62 -23.54 9.14 5.28
N ASN A 63 -22.80 10.08 5.86
CA ASN A 63 -23.33 11.25 6.54
C ASN A 63 -22.92 12.54 5.82
N THR A 64 -23.79 13.55 5.84
CA THR A 64 -23.51 14.87 5.25
C THR A 64 -22.29 15.53 5.90
N ASN A 65 -22.13 15.36 7.22
CA ASN A 65 -21.03 15.93 8.01
C ASN A 65 -19.70 15.18 7.87
N GLY A 66 -19.46 14.47 6.76
CA GLY A 66 -18.14 13.90 6.46
C GLY A 66 -17.78 12.63 7.23
N ILE A 67 -18.79 11.78 7.51
CA ILE A 67 -18.63 10.53 8.27
C ILE A 67 -19.18 9.34 7.48
N ILE A 68 -18.51 8.19 7.58
CA ILE A 68 -19.06 6.87 7.28
C ILE A 68 -19.19 6.11 8.61
N SER A 69 -20.38 5.63 8.91
CA SER A 69 -20.68 4.91 10.16
C SER A 69 -21.14 3.49 9.85
N PHE A 70 -20.88 2.54 10.75
CA PHE A 70 -21.16 1.11 10.49
C PHE A 70 -22.37 0.55 11.24
N LEU A 71 -22.83 1.24 12.29
CA LEU A 71 -23.87 0.72 13.18
C LEU A 71 -25.11 1.59 13.25
N GLN A 72 -24.91 2.88 13.57
CA GLN A 72 -25.98 3.86 13.71
C GLN A 72 -25.58 5.17 13.03
N PRO A 73 -26.55 5.94 12.49
CA PRO A 73 -26.28 7.27 11.97
C PRO A 73 -25.71 8.20 13.06
N VAL A 74 -24.84 9.12 12.66
CA VAL A 74 -24.29 10.15 13.54
C VAL A 74 -25.04 11.45 13.32
N SER A 75 -25.68 11.98 14.36
CA SER A 75 -26.45 13.25 14.29
C SER A 75 -25.67 14.47 14.81
N THR A 76 -24.45 14.27 15.30
CA THR A 76 -23.66 15.31 15.94
C THR A 76 -22.85 16.08 14.89
N PHE A 77 -23.02 17.40 14.83
CA PHE A 77 -22.36 18.29 13.86
C PHE A 77 -21.02 18.84 14.35
N THR A 78 -20.90 19.12 15.65
CA THR A 78 -19.62 19.50 16.26
C THR A 78 -18.83 18.24 16.58
N PRO A 79 -17.58 18.10 16.08
CA PRO A 79 -16.80 16.88 16.32
C PRO A 79 -16.43 16.68 17.79
N ASP A 80 -16.80 15.53 18.34
CA ASP A 80 -16.33 15.02 19.62
C ASP A 80 -14.94 14.39 19.44
N PRO A 81 -13.99 14.62 20.36
CA PRO A 81 -12.65 14.01 20.27
C PRO A 81 -12.74 12.49 20.29
N PHE A 82 -11.99 11.85 19.40
CA PHE A 82 -11.71 10.42 19.54
C PHE A 82 -10.77 10.14 20.73
N PRO A 83 -10.88 8.96 21.39
CA PRO A 83 -11.83 7.88 21.10
C PRO A 83 -13.24 8.15 21.67
N ILE A 84 -14.27 7.71 20.95
CA ILE A 84 -15.68 7.77 21.39
C ILE A 84 -16.14 6.33 21.70
N ALA A 85 -16.70 6.12 22.89
CA ALA A 85 -17.20 4.81 23.34
C ALA A 85 -18.60 4.49 22.81
N ASN A 86 -19.25 3.44 23.34
CA ASN A 86 -20.62 3.02 23.03
C ASN A 86 -20.83 2.58 21.58
N ASP A 87 -19.88 1.81 21.04
CA ASP A 87 -19.97 1.21 19.70
C ASP A 87 -20.10 2.26 18.58
N ALA A 88 -19.56 3.46 18.80
CA ALA A 88 -19.50 4.55 17.82
C ALA A 88 -18.47 4.27 16.69
N ARG A 89 -18.63 3.16 15.97
CA ARG A 89 -17.74 2.70 14.89
C ARG A 89 -17.90 3.58 13.65
N MET A 90 -16.89 4.39 13.37
CA MET A 90 -16.96 5.36 12.28
C MET A 90 -15.59 5.70 11.67
N ILE A 91 -15.63 6.10 10.42
CA ILE A 91 -14.54 6.64 9.61
C ILE A 91 -14.90 8.09 9.31
N ALA A 92 -14.03 9.02 9.68
CA ALA A 92 -14.24 10.45 9.52
C ALA A 92 -13.16 11.01 8.58
N PRO A 93 -13.36 10.96 7.25
CA PRO A 93 -12.45 11.63 6.33
C PRO A 93 -12.40 13.14 6.58
N PHE A 94 -13.50 13.78 6.97
CA PHE A 94 -13.52 15.19 7.38
C PHE A 94 -14.80 15.51 8.14
N TRP A 95 -14.83 15.20 9.44
CA TRP A 95 -16.02 15.46 10.25
C TRP A 95 -16.13 16.93 10.62
N ALA A 96 -17.11 17.62 10.01
CA ALA A 96 -17.46 19.01 10.31
C ALA A 96 -18.93 19.28 9.97
N ASP A 97 -19.42 20.44 10.43
CA ASP A 97 -20.80 20.90 10.28
C ASP A 97 -21.08 21.39 8.83
N ILE A 98 -21.53 20.46 7.97
CA ILE A 98 -21.72 20.62 6.51
C ILE A 98 -23.19 20.89 6.20
N ASP A 99 -23.48 21.91 5.40
CA ASP A 99 -24.84 22.18 4.89
C ASP A 99 -24.90 22.07 3.37
N THR A 100 -25.31 20.89 2.89
CA THR A 100 -25.43 20.64 1.43
C THR A 100 -26.59 21.40 0.77
N ARG A 101 -27.49 22.02 1.56
CA ARG A 101 -28.53 22.92 1.02
C ARG A 101 -27.93 24.25 0.56
N LYS A 102 -26.72 24.59 1.04
CA LYS A 102 -25.98 25.81 0.68
C LYS A 102 -25.01 25.60 -0.47
N GLY A 103 -24.51 24.37 -0.66
CA GLY A 103 -23.61 24.04 -1.76
C GLY A 103 -23.13 22.59 -1.70
N GLY A 104 -22.79 22.04 -2.87
CA GLY A 104 -22.17 20.73 -3.00
C GLY A 104 -23.07 19.54 -2.75
N THR A 105 -22.60 18.34 -3.09
CA THR A 105 -23.36 17.08 -3.03
C THR A 105 -22.50 15.99 -2.42
N VAL A 106 -23.11 15.08 -1.66
CA VAL A 106 -22.43 13.85 -1.22
C VAL A 106 -22.81 12.72 -2.17
N TRP A 107 -21.81 12.14 -2.80
CA TRP A 107 -21.93 11.02 -3.73
C TRP A 107 -21.39 9.76 -3.08
N TYR A 108 -22.03 8.62 -3.32
CA TYR A 108 -21.49 7.35 -2.88
C TYR A 108 -21.86 6.19 -3.80
N ARG A 109 -20.99 5.20 -3.86
CA ARG A 109 -21.28 3.88 -4.46
C ARG A 109 -20.43 2.78 -3.89
N GLU A 110 -21.01 1.59 -3.88
CA GLU A 110 -20.27 0.35 -3.87
C GLU A 110 -19.79 0.02 -5.29
N ALA A 111 -18.60 -0.57 -5.41
CA ALA A 111 -18.13 -1.09 -6.69
C ALA A 111 -17.29 -2.37 -6.54
N THR A 112 -17.38 -3.18 -7.59
CA THR A 112 -16.69 -4.47 -7.76
C THR A 112 -16.14 -4.62 -9.17
N ASP A 113 -16.05 -3.51 -9.92
CA ASP A 113 -15.52 -3.53 -11.28
C ASP A 113 -14.03 -3.85 -11.28
N LYS A 114 -13.62 -4.70 -12.23
CA LYS A 114 -12.26 -5.23 -12.25
C LYS A 114 -11.19 -4.14 -12.34
N GLN A 115 -11.45 -3.08 -13.10
CA GLN A 115 -10.45 -2.03 -13.34
C GLN A 115 -10.16 -1.24 -12.06
N LEU A 116 -11.18 -0.85 -11.29
CA LEU A 116 -10.97 -0.21 -10.01
C LEU A 116 -10.39 -1.17 -8.98
N LEU A 117 -10.82 -2.43 -8.95
CA LEU A 117 -10.24 -3.46 -8.06
C LEU A 117 -8.75 -3.69 -8.33
N ASP A 118 -8.33 -3.74 -9.59
CA ASP A 118 -6.91 -3.84 -9.97
C ASP A 118 -6.15 -2.59 -9.49
N ARG A 119 -6.66 -1.38 -9.77
CA ARG A 119 -6.05 -0.11 -9.32
C ARG A 119 -5.84 -0.06 -7.81
N VAL A 120 -6.88 -0.33 -7.01
CA VAL A 120 -6.74 -0.28 -5.53
C VAL A 120 -5.85 -1.41 -5.02
N THR A 121 -5.80 -2.55 -5.71
CA THR A 121 -4.90 -3.65 -5.35
C THR A 121 -3.44 -3.21 -5.48
N ASP A 122 -3.10 -2.54 -6.58
CA ASP A 122 -1.75 -2.04 -6.82
C ASP A 122 -1.36 -0.92 -5.86
N GLU A 123 -2.30 0.00 -5.54
CA GLU A 123 -2.09 1.03 -4.52
C GLU A 123 -1.83 0.39 -3.14
N VAL A 124 -2.67 -0.55 -2.69
CA VAL A 124 -2.48 -1.24 -1.39
C VAL A 124 -1.15 -2.00 -1.34
N ARG A 125 -0.77 -2.71 -2.40
CA ARG A 125 0.51 -3.44 -2.42
C ARG A 125 1.72 -2.51 -2.37
N THR A 126 1.59 -1.35 -2.99
CA THR A 126 2.63 -0.31 -3.01
C THR A 126 2.81 0.33 -1.64
N TYR A 127 1.72 0.70 -0.96
CA TYR A 127 1.76 1.36 0.34
C TYR A 127 1.93 0.39 1.52
N PHE A 128 1.57 -0.88 1.33
CA PHE A 128 1.70 -1.93 2.34
C PHE A 128 2.40 -3.20 1.80
N PRO A 129 3.73 -3.20 1.68
CA PRO A 129 4.54 -4.35 1.23
C PRO A 129 4.33 -5.67 2.00
N LYS A 130 3.83 -5.63 3.23
CA LYS A 130 3.41 -6.85 3.96
C LYS A 130 2.25 -7.58 3.28
N PHE A 131 1.48 -6.86 2.48
CA PHE A 131 0.25 -7.30 1.81
C PHE A 131 0.45 -7.47 0.30
N MET A 132 1.65 -7.84 -0.16
CA MET A 132 1.93 -8.13 -1.58
C MET A 132 0.99 -9.17 -2.22
N LYS A 133 0.38 -10.05 -1.42
CA LYS A 133 -0.61 -11.04 -1.89
C LYS A 133 -2.05 -10.55 -1.83
N PHE A 134 -2.30 -9.36 -1.32
CA PHE A 134 -3.64 -8.78 -1.25
C PHE A 134 -4.20 -8.62 -2.66
N ARG A 135 -5.51 -8.89 -2.80
CA ARG A 135 -6.30 -8.61 -3.99
C ARG A 135 -7.63 -8.09 -3.51
N ALA A 136 -7.97 -6.85 -3.84
CA ALA A 136 -9.25 -6.28 -3.48
C ALA A 136 -10.37 -7.06 -4.18
N THR A 137 -11.43 -7.35 -3.43
CA THR A 137 -12.66 -7.93 -3.97
C THR A 137 -13.82 -6.94 -3.92
N TRP A 138 -13.64 -5.82 -3.21
CA TRP A 138 -14.69 -4.86 -2.93
C TRP A 138 -14.12 -3.47 -2.65
N ILE A 139 -14.82 -2.46 -3.14
CA ILE A 139 -14.58 -1.05 -2.83
C ILE A 139 -15.88 -0.30 -2.54
N PHE A 140 -15.77 0.76 -1.74
CA PHE A 140 -16.84 1.75 -1.55
C PHE A 140 -16.26 3.15 -1.58
N ILE A 141 -16.81 3.99 -2.44
CA ILE A 141 -16.35 5.36 -2.66
C ILE A 141 -17.43 6.29 -2.12
N ALA A 142 -17.03 7.24 -1.27
CA ALA A 142 -17.87 8.35 -0.82
C ALA A 142 -17.13 9.67 -1.06
N THR A 143 -17.77 10.60 -1.75
CA THR A 143 -17.18 11.90 -2.12
C THR A 143 -18.09 13.02 -1.65
N TRP A 144 -17.56 13.94 -0.87
CA TRP A 144 -18.19 15.20 -0.52
C TRP A 144 -17.67 16.24 -1.50
N ASP A 145 -18.49 16.56 -2.51
CA ASP A 145 -18.13 17.34 -3.67
C ASP A 145 -18.62 18.78 -3.52
N HIS A 146 -17.69 19.74 -3.47
CA HIS A 146 -17.95 21.18 -3.32
C HIS A 146 -18.88 21.54 -2.15
N VAL A 147 -18.75 20.86 -1.01
CA VAL A 147 -19.65 21.05 0.13
C VAL A 147 -19.36 22.37 0.88
N ALA A 148 -20.44 23.05 1.28
CA ALA A 148 -20.40 24.28 2.07
C ALA A 148 -20.62 23.99 3.56
N PHE A 149 -20.18 24.91 4.43
CA PHE A 149 -20.35 24.80 5.88
C PHE A 149 -21.65 25.44 6.38
N TYR A 150 -22.15 24.93 7.50
CA TYR A 150 -23.38 25.43 8.11
C TYR A 150 -23.29 26.89 8.59
N GLY A 151 -24.33 27.65 8.26
CA GLY A 151 -24.48 29.06 8.60
C GLY A 151 -23.51 29.99 7.87
N CYS A 152 -22.93 29.54 6.75
CA CYS A 152 -22.21 30.40 5.83
C CYS A 152 -23.09 31.57 5.36
N ASN A 153 -22.48 32.76 5.22
CA ASN A 153 -23.09 33.89 4.51
C ASN A 153 -22.74 33.82 3.01
N TYR A 154 -23.14 34.81 2.22
CA TYR A 154 -22.90 34.82 0.76
C TYR A 154 -21.44 34.56 0.37
N VAL A 155 -20.47 35.16 1.08
CA VAL A 155 -19.02 34.98 0.82
C VAL A 155 -18.52 33.66 1.40
N GLY A 156 -19.04 33.23 2.55
CA GLY A 156 -18.72 31.94 3.14
C GLY A 156 -19.16 30.77 2.27
N CYS A 157 -20.36 30.82 1.69
CA CYS A 157 -20.91 29.71 0.91
C CYS A 157 -20.22 29.53 -0.45
N SER A 158 -19.43 30.51 -0.92
CA SER A 158 -18.55 30.32 -2.07
C SER A 158 -17.25 29.61 -1.72
N LYS A 159 -16.98 29.36 -0.44
CA LYS A 159 -15.88 28.50 0.01
C LYS A 159 -16.40 27.09 0.14
N THR A 160 -15.80 26.18 -0.60
CA THR A 160 -16.26 24.80 -0.69
C THR A 160 -15.10 23.85 -0.53
N ASN A 161 -15.35 22.70 0.10
CA ASN A 161 -14.36 21.65 0.21
C ASN A 161 -14.76 20.49 -0.70
N THR A 162 -13.76 19.87 -1.32
CA THR A 162 -13.93 18.57 -2.02
C THR A 162 -13.00 17.53 -1.42
N PHE A 163 -13.56 16.43 -0.92
CA PHE A 163 -12.79 15.34 -0.32
C PHE A 163 -13.49 13.99 -0.52
N GLN A 164 -12.71 12.91 -0.47
CA GLN A 164 -13.17 11.57 -0.78
C GLN A 164 -12.62 10.54 0.20
N ALA A 165 -13.45 9.57 0.58
CA ALA A 165 -13.06 8.34 1.26
C ALA A 165 -13.28 7.13 0.35
N VAL A 166 -12.29 6.24 0.30
CA VAL A 166 -12.37 4.97 -0.44
C VAL A 166 -12.08 3.82 0.52
N LEU A 167 -13.09 3.02 0.80
CA LEU A 167 -12.97 1.81 1.61
C LEU A 167 -12.65 0.62 0.70
N ILE A 168 -11.68 -0.21 1.09
CA ILE A 168 -11.15 -1.30 0.26
C ILE A 168 -11.08 -2.56 1.11
N THR A 169 -11.54 -3.72 0.59
CA THR A 169 -11.36 -5.00 1.29
C THR A 169 -11.26 -6.19 0.35
N ASN A 170 -10.69 -7.28 0.87
CA ASN A 170 -10.78 -8.64 0.32
C ASN A 170 -11.65 -9.58 1.20
N GLY A 171 -12.39 -9.02 2.16
CA GLY A 171 -13.18 -9.74 3.16
C GLY A 171 -12.42 -10.13 4.44
N GLN A 172 -11.08 -10.09 4.41
CA GLN A 172 -10.23 -10.40 5.58
C GLN A 172 -9.45 -9.18 6.09
N HIS A 173 -8.89 -8.40 5.16
CA HIS A 173 -8.13 -7.18 5.43
C HIS A 173 -8.83 -5.99 4.83
N SER A 174 -8.74 -4.83 5.48
CA SER A 174 -9.38 -3.61 5.02
C SER A 174 -8.49 -2.40 5.13
N PHE A 175 -8.68 -1.51 4.17
CA PHE A 175 -7.92 -0.28 4.02
C PHE A 175 -8.87 0.87 3.73
N THR A 176 -8.45 2.09 4.04
CA THR A 176 -9.13 3.31 3.60
C THR A 176 -8.14 4.28 2.98
N ILE A 177 -8.56 4.97 1.92
CA ILE A 177 -7.85 6.10 1.31
C ILE A 177 -8.67 7.36 1.56
N TYR A 178 -8.03 8.44 1.98
CA TYR A 178 -8.61 9.79 1.94
C TYR A 178 -7.90 10.60 0.86
N ASN A 179 -8.66 11.27 0.02
CA ASN A 179 -8.15 12.25 -0.94
C ASN A 179 -8.77 13.61 -0.63
N TYR A 180 -7.95 14.65 -0.58
CA TYR A 180 -8.36 16.04 -0.37
C TYR A 180 -7.93 16.86 -1.58
N GLU A 181 -8.83 17.69 -2.10
CA GLU A 181 -8.52 18.70 -3.11
C GLU A 181 -8.10 20.00 -2.41
N ASP A 182 -8.79 21.12 -2.57
CA ASP A 182 -8.53 22.36 -1.82
C ASP A 182 -9.47 22.45 -0.61
N ILE A 183 -8.91 22.60 0.59
CA ILE A 183 -9.68 22.71 1.84
C ILE A 183 -9.71 24.15 2.29
N GLN A 184 -10.87 24.79 2.14
CA GLN A 184 -11.03 26.24 2.29
C GLN A 184 -11.68 26.65 3.61
N TRP A 185 -12.29 25.69 4.31
CA TRP A 185 -13.01 25.91 5.57
C TRP A 185 -12.92 24.67 6.47
N THR A 186 -13.07 24.86 7.78
CA THR A 186 -12.93 23.79 8.78
C THR A 186 -14.05 23.73 9.81
N THR A 187 -14.88 24.77 9.92
CA THR A 187 -15.84 24.91 11.02
C THR A 187 -17.12 25.63 10.61
N GLY A 188 -18.28 25.03 10.92
CA GLY A 188 -19.59 25.68 10.82
C GLY A 188 -19.88 26.66 11.97
N THR A 189 -20.85 27.56 11.78
CA THR A 189 -21.15 28.61 12.77
C THR A 189 -21.71 28.07 14.09
N ALA A 190 -22.44 26.94 14.09
CA ALA A 190 -22.90 26.29 15.33
C ALA A 190 -21.73 25.74 16.15
N SER A 191 -20.62 25.39 15.48
CA SER A 191 -19.35 25.00 16.07
C SER A 191 -18.44 26.20 16.37
N ARG A 192 -19.00 27.42 16.46
CA ARG A 192 -18.32 28.71 16.74
C ARG A 192 -17.36 29.17 15.63
N GLY A 193 -17.55 28.68 14.40
CA GLY A 193 -16.84 29.16 13.22
C GLY A 193 -17.32 30.54 12.75
N ASN A 194 -16.50 31.22 11.96
CA ASN A 194 -16.85 32.50 11.35
C ASN A 194 -17.71 32.30 10.08
N ALA A 195 -18.84 33.00 9.97
CA ALA A 195 -19.79 32.85 8.86
C ALA A 195 -19.23 33.24 7.46
N THR A 196 -18.14 34.01 7.39
CA THR A 196 -17.50 34.45 6.15
C THR A 196 -16.34 33.56 5.75
N THR A 197 -15.56 33.06 6.70
CA THR A 197 -14.35 32.28 6.41
C THR A 197 -14.52 30.78 6.63
N GLY A 198 -15.47 30.35 7.47
CA GLY A 198 -15.63 28.96 7.88
C GLY A 198 -14.46 28.45 8.74
N LEU A 199 -13.76 29.36 9.42
CA LEU A 199 -12.59 29.05 10.28
C LEU A 199 -12.85 29.48 11.73
N GLY A 200 -12.03 28.95 12.65
CA GLY A 200 -12.11 29.19 14.09
C GLY A 200 -12.94 28.12 14.82
N GLY A 201 -13.42 28.42 16.02
CA GLY A 201 -14.31 27.52 16.77
C GLY A 201 -13.71 26.15 17.08
N THR A 202 -14.49 25.09 16.85
CA THR A 202 -14.05 23.68 16.93
C THR A 202 -13.84 23.13 15.51
N PRO A 203 -12.59 23.06 15.02
CA PRO A 203 -12.29 22.60 13.66
C PRO A 203 -12.63 21.14 13.42
N ALA A 204 -12.65 20.78 12.13
CA ALA A 204 -12.93 19.44 11.65
C ALA A 204 -12.07 18.35 12.30
N GLN A 205 -12.66 17.16 12.48
CA GLN A 205 -11.93 15.97 12.93
C GLN A 205 -11.68 15.02 11.76
N VAL A 206 -10.42 14.59 11.59
CA VAL A 206 -10.02 13.63 10.57
C VAL A 206 -9.39 12.41 11.23
N GLY A 207 -9.93 11.23 10.93
CA GLY A 207 -9.48 9.98 11.56
C GLY A 207 -10.51 8.85 11.50
N PHE A 208 -10.47 7.95 12.48
CA PHE A 208 -11.43 6.87 12.64
C PHE A 208 -11.48 6.36 14.08
N ASN A 209 -12.61 5.78 14.46
CA ASN A 209 -12.90 5.36 15.83
C ASN A 209 -13.46 3.94 15.86
N ALA A 210 -12.87 3.06 16.67
CA ALA A 210 -13.27 1.67 16.81
C ALA A 210 -14.55 1.47 17.64
N GLY A 211 -15.00 2.50 18.36
CA GLY A 211 -16.21 2.46 19.18
C GLY A 211 -16.07 1.81 20.56
N ASP A 212 -14.89 1.26 20.88
CA ASP A 212 -14.59 0.63 22.18
C ASP A 212 -14.11 1.63 23.25
N GLY A 213 -13.95 2.90 22.88
CA GLY A 213 -13.42 3.95 23.76
C GLY A 213 -11.91 3.90 23.99
N ILE A 214 -11.19 3.03 23.25
CA ILE A 214 -9.75 2.82 23.41
C ILE A 214 -9.04 3.04 22.07
N ILE A 215 -9.47 2.34 21.02
CA ILE A 215 -8.78 2.32 19.73
C ILE A 215 -9.36 3.39 18.81
N SER A 216 -8.50 4.33 18.42
CA SER A 216 -8.82 5.36 17.44
C SER A 216 -7.55 5.90 16.80
N TYR A 217 -7.71 6.57 15.66
CA TYR A 217 -6.67 7.36 15.02
C TYR A 217 -7.20 8.76 14.73
N THR A 218 -6.32 9.75 14.88
CA THR A 218 -6.53 11.12 14.41
C THR A 218 -5.27 11.59 13.71
N VAL A 219 -5.40 12.24 12.56
CA VAL A 219 -4.25 12.93 11.95
C VAL A 219 -3.77 14.05 12.87
N ASN A 220 -2.49 14.41 12.82
CA ASN A 220 -1.88 15.34 13.77
C ASN A 220 -2.56 16.74 13.79
N ALA A 221 -3.06 17.22 12.66
CA ALA A 221 -3.74 18.51 12.56
C ALA A 221 -5.22 18.46 12.98
N SER A 222 -5.77 17.28 13.26
CA SER A 222 -7.20 17.08 13.55
C SER A 222 -7.66 17.95 14.72
N ARG A 223 -8.80 18.64 14.55
CA ARG A 223 -9.39 19.59 15.52
C ARG A 223 -8.48 20.76 15.93
N THR A 224 -7.45 21.06 15.14
CA THR A 224 -6.63 22.29 15.28
C THR A 224 -6.89 23.22 14.08
N PRO A 225 -6.54 24.51 14.16
CA PRO A 225 -6.66 25.43 13.02
C PRO A 225 -5.90 24.95 11.78
N ASP A 226 -4.83 24.17 11.96
CA ASP A 226 -3.97 23.68 10.87
C ASP A 226 -4.65 22.62 10.00
N ILE A 227 -5.81 22.08 10.41
CA ILE A 227 -6.56 21.09 9.60
C ILE A 227 -7.03 21.67 8.26
N VAL A 228 -7.02 22.99 8.10
CA VAL A 228 -7.28 23.64 6.82
C VAL A 228 -6.25 23.26 5.76
N ASN A 229 -5.02 22.88 6.15
CA ASN A 229 -3.95 22.47 5.24
C ASN A 229 -3.84 20.94 5.13
N VAL A 230 -4.90 20.18 5.42
CA VAL A 230 -4.85 18.71 5.36
C VAL A 230 -4.58 18.19 3.95
N ASP A 231 -4.93 18.97 2.94
CA ASP A 231 -4.58 18.78 1.54
C ASP A 231 -3.08 18.93 1.24
N GLU A 232 -2.30 19.59 2.11
CA GLU A 232 -0.84 19.66 1.97
C GLU A 232 -0.13 18.49 2.67
N TYR A 233 -0.84 17.77 3.53
CA TYR A 233 -0.30 16.70 4.36
C TYR A 233 -0.50 15.32 3.73
N SER A 234 0.31 14.34 4.16
CA SER A 234 0.24 12.97 3.67
C SER A 234 0.96 11.99 4.59
N ASN A 235 0.53 10.72 4.61
CA ASN A 235 1.34 9.61 5.16
C ASN A 235 1.98 8.75 4.05
N VAL A 236 1.67 8.99 2.79
CA VAL A 236 2.19 8.25 1.61
C VAL A 236 2.90 9.19 0.63
N ASN A 237 3.47 10.29 1.13
CA ASN A 237 4.21 11.31 0.39
C ASN A 237 3.54 11.81 -0.92
N ILE A 238 2.20 11.84 -0.92
CA ILE A 238 1.40 12.43 -1.98
C ILE A 238 0.50 13.46 -1.29
N PRO A 239 0.76 14.77 -1.44
CA PRO A 239 -0.01 15.82 -0.79
C PRO A 239 -1.52 15.60 -0.97
N GLY A 240 -2.25 15.61 0.16
CA GLY A 240 -3.69 15.44 0.21
C GLY A 240 -4.16 13.99 0.12
N LYS A 241 -3.24 13.02 0.08
CA LYS A 241 -3.56 11.59 0.12
C LYS A 241 -3.13 10.96 1.44
N PHE A 242 -4.06 10.26 2.08
CA PHE A 242 -3.79 9.44 3.25
C PHE A 242 -4.27 8.01 3.02
N VAL A 243 -3.50 7.03 3.47
CA VAL A 243 -3.84 5.61 3.33
C VAL A 243 -3.62 4.86 4.63
N PHE A 244 -4.61 4.11 5.08
CA PHE A 244 -4.58 3.40 6.36
C PHE A 244 -5.04 1.95 6.22
N ARG A 245 -4.45 1.06 7.01
CA ARG A 245 -5.02 -0.27 7.28
C ARG A 245 -5.89 -0.21 8.53
N ILE A 246 -7.12 -0.73 8.45
CA ILE A 246 -8.15 -0.53 9.49
C ILE A 246 -8.89 -1.81 9.93
N ASP A 247 -8.41 -3.00 9.56
CA ASP A 247 -9.00 -4.28 10.01
C ASP A 247 -8.59 -4.71 11.42
N SER A 248 -7.41 -4.28 11.89
CA SER A 248 -6.75 -4.77 13.12
C SER A 248 -6.66 -3.69 14.20
N SER A 249 -6.46 -4.10 15.45
CA SER A 249 -6.18 -3.19 16.58
C SER A 249 -4.88 -2.41 16.42
N ASP A 250 -3.92 -3.00 15.70
CA ASP A 250 -2.69 -2.32 15.29
C ASP A 250 -2.98 -1.43 14.08
N ILE A 251 -3.13 -0.14 14.35
CA ILE A 251 -3.26 0.88 13.32
C ILE A 251 -1.89 1.02 12.64
N SER A 252 -1.83 0.68 11.35
CA SER A 252 -0.64 0.85 10.53
C SER A 252 -0.90 1.97 9.53
N ASP A 253 -0.15 3.06 9.66
CA ASP A 253 -0.02 4.05 8.60
C ASP A 253 0.53 3.36 7.34
N GLY A 254 0.05 3.77 6.17
CA GLY A 254 0.72 3.49 4.91
C GLY A 254 1.98 4.33 4.77
N GLY A 255 2.89 3.92 3.88
CA GLY A 255 4.12 4.68 3.60
C GLY A 255 5.32 4.28 4.47
N CYS A 256 6.25 5.21 4.66
CA CYS A 256 7.49 4.95 5.41
C CYS A 256 7.25 4.99 6.92
N ASN A 257 7.82 4.04 7.67
CA ASN A 257 7.97 4.15 9.10
C ASN A 257 9.38 4.65 9.47
N THR A 258 9.45 5.77 10.20
CA THR A 258 10.72 6.31 10.76
C THR A 258 11.10 5.66 12.09
N LYS A 259 10.26 4.74 12.61
CA LYS A 259 10.49 4.00 13.85
C LYS A 259 11.59 2.92 13.74
N GLY A 260 12.19 2.77 12.56
CA GLY A 260 13.38 1.95 12.33
C GLY A 260 13.12 0.45 12.16
N ASN A 261 11.85 0.02 12.08
CA ASN A 261 11.50 -1.39 11.95
C ASN A 261 11.30 -1.77 10.48
N LEU A 262 12.16 -2.66 9.99
CA LEU A 262 12.00 -3.24 8.65
C LEU A 262 10.83 -4.22 8.60
N THR A 263 10.03 -4.11 7.56
CA THR A 263 9.07 -5.13 7.14
C THR A 263 9.65 -5.85 5.93
N ILE A 264 9.84 -7.16 6.04
CA ILE A 264 10.38 -8.02 4.98
C ILE A 264 9.27 -8.97 4.52
N SER A 265 9.02 -8.97 3.21
CA SER A 265 7.93 -9.72 2.59
C SER A 265 8.44 -10.50 1.37
N PRO A 266 8.37 -11.85 1.35
CA PRO A 266 7.95 -12.69 2.47
C PRO A 266 8.96 -12.66 3.63
N ARG A 267 8.50 -12.91 4.86
CA ARG A 267 9.36 -12.95 6.06
C ARG A 267 10.26 -14.19 6.12
N TYR A 268 10.04 -15.16 5.24
CA TYR A 268 10.75 -16.42 5.21
C TYR A 268 10.97 -16.90 3.78
N GLY A 269 11.97 -17.75 3.58
CA GLY A 269 12.23 -18.39 2.28
C GLY A 269 13.32 -19.46 2.36
N PRO A 270 13.59 -20.15 1.24
CA PRO A 270 14.40 -21.36 1.23
C PRO A 270 15.89 -21.07 1.40
N MET A 271 16.62 -22.00 2.04
CA MET A 271 18.07 -21.87 2.22
C MET A 271 18.88 -21.84 0.91
N LEU A 272 18.29 -22.25 -0.22
CA LEU A 272 18.93 -22.15 -1.54
C LEU A 272 19.09 -20.69 -2.01
N GLY A 273 18.48 -19.73 -1.31
CA GLY A 273 18.52 -18.32 -1.69
C GLY A 273 17.72 -18.02 -2.94
N GLY A 274 17.95 -16.85 -3.54
CA GLY A 274 17.26 -16.40 -4.75
C GLY A 274 15.84 -15.93 -4.53
N GLN A 275 15.40 -15.85 -3.27
CA GLN A 275 14.08 -15.34 -2.92
C GLN A 275 14.05 -13.84 -3.23
N TYR A 276 13.05 -13.41 -3.97
CA TYR A 276 12.74 -11.99 -4.14
C TYR A 276 12.03 -11.52 -2.88
N VAL A 277 12.66 -10.60 -2.16
CA VAL A 277 12.11 -10.01 -0.94
C VAL A 277 11.85 -8.53 -1.16
N LEU A 278 10.63 -8.10 -0.86
CA LEU A 278 10.28 -6.69 -0.75
C LEU A 278 10.50 -6.25 0.70
N ILE A 279 11.32 -5.23 0.87
CA ILE A 279 11.66 -4.63 2.16
C ILE A 279 11.07 -3.23 2.22
N SER A 280 10.41 -2.90 3.32
CA SER A 280 9.87 -1.57 3.60
C SER A 280 10.16 -1.12 5.02
N GLY A 281 10.02 0.17 5.28
CA GLY A 281 10.35 0.79 6.55
C GLY A 281 10.78 2.22 6.30
N PRO A 282 12.07 2.49 6.05
CA PRO A 282 12.53 3.82 5.68
C PRO A 282 12.02 4.28 4.32
N CYS A 283 11.97 5.61 4.13
CA CYS A 283 11.83 6.19 2.80
C CYS A 283 13.11 6.00 1.99
N VAL A 284 12.94 5.81 0.68
CA VAL A 284 14.01 5.57 -0.26
C VAL A 284 14.00 6.64 -1.34
N ASP A 285 15.06 7.44 -1.39
CA ASP A 285 15.26 8.46 -2.41
C ASP A 285 15.58 7.83 -3.77
N THR A 286 15.37 8.58 -4.86
CA THR A 286 15.51 8.06 -6.23
C THR A 286 16.93 7.63 -6.60
N GLU A 287 17.95 8.16 -5.92
CA GLU A 287 19.38 7.94 -6.23
C GLU A 287 20.14 7.21 -5.12
N SER A 288 19.45 6.65 -4.11
CA SER A 288 20.12 5.94 -3.02
C SER A 288 20.78 4.63 -3.46
N ASP A 289 21.99 4.35 -2.97
CA ASP A 289 22.59 3.02 -3.04
C ASP A 289 22.10 2.19 -1.85
N ILE A 290 21.51 1.02 -2.14
CA ILE A 290 20.82 0.19 -1.15
C ILE A 290 21.49 -1.17 -1.09
N LYS A 291 21.99 -1.53 0.09
CA LYS A 291 22.62 -2.82 0.35
C LYS A 291 21.90 -3.55 1.47
N ALA A 292 21.66 -4.85 1.29
CA ALA A 292 21.15 -5.72 2.33
C ALA A 292 22.20 -6.78 2.69
N SER A 293 22.56 -6.84 3.97
CA SER A 293 23.39 -7.89 4.56
C SER A 293 22.53 -8.84 5.37
N PHE A 294 22.63 -10.13 5.05
CA PHE A 294 21.97 -11.19 5.78
C PHE A 294 23.02 -11.80 6.70
N SER A 295 22.94 -11.57 8.02
CA SER A 295 23.98 -11.85 9.04
C SER A 295 25.03 -12.94 8.66
N GLY A 296 26.21 -12.49 8.21
CA GLY A 296 27.36 -13.34 7.89
C GLY A 296 27.40 -13.90 6.45
N PHE A 297 26.47 -13.51 5.59
CA PHE A 297 26.40 -13.90 4.19
C PHE A 297 26.77 -12.72 3.26
N PRO A 298 27.11 -12.99 1.98
CA PRO A 298 27.47 -11.94 1.03
C PRO A 298 26.40 -10.86 0.91
N GLU A 299 26.83 -9.60 0.88
CA GLU A 299 25.94 -8.46 0.69
C GLU A 299 25.20 -8.54 -0.63
N GLN A 300 23.93 -8.16 -0.60
CA GLN A 300 23.05 -8.15 -1.77
C GLN A 300 22.75 -6.71 -2.15
N LYS A 301 22.90 -6.39 -3.43
CA LYS A 301 22.41 -5.14 -3.98
C LYS A 301 20.88 -5.18 -4.00
N CYS A 302 20.26 -4.11 -3.53
CA CYS A 302 18.82 -3.93 -3.57
C CYS A 302 18.46 -2.82 -4.55
N TYR A 303 17.24 -2.86 -5.05
CA TYR A 303 16.73 -1.94 -6.04
C TYR A 303 15.49 -1.25 -5.49
N ARG A 304 15.44 0.08 -5.60
CA ARG A 304 14.25 0.85 -5.26
C ARG A 304 13.07 0.38 -6.12
N LYS A 305 11.91 0.15 -5.48
CA LYS A 305 10.66 -0.19 -6.16
C LYS A 305 9.66 0.97 -6.09
N SER A 306 9.60 1.61 -4.95
CA SER A 306 8.88 2.86 -4.73
C SER A 306 9.63 3.68 -3.68
N GLU A 307 9.08 4.83 -3.30
CA GLU A 307 9.61 5.57 -2.15
C GLU A 307 9.48 4.78 -0.83
N PHE A 308 8.51 3.87 -0.76
CA PHE A 308 8.18 3.11 0.45
C PHE A 308 8.83 1.72 0.50
N SER A 309 9.47 1.30 -0.59
CA SER A 309 9.91 -0.09 -0.72
C SER A 309 11.11 -0.29 -1.65
N MET A 310 11.87 -1.33 -1.33
CA MET A 310 13.01 -1.79 -2.09
C MET A 310 12.95 -3.30 -2.23
N SER A 311 13.43 -3.83 -3.35
CA SER A 311 13.54 -5.27 -3.57
C SER A 311 14.97 -5.74 -3.47
N CYS A 312 15.19 -6.87 -2.82
CA CYS A 312 16.48 -7.55 -2.78
C CYS A 312 16.28 -9.02 -3.18
N VAL A 313 17.36 -9.68 -3.61
CA VAL A 313 17.37 -11.13 -3.81
C VAL A 313 18.22 -11.76 -2.72
N THR A 314 17.71 -12.76 -2.01
CA THR A 314 18.45 -13.35 -0.88
C THR A 314 19.67 -14.16 -1.36
N PRO A 315 20.79 -14.19 -0.62
CA PRO A 315 21.92 -15.07 -0.93
C PRO A 315 21.56 -16.54 -0.65
N MET A 316 22.44 -17.46 -1.06
CA MET A 316 22.36 -18.85 -0.60
C MET A 316 22.84 -18.94 0.86
N PHE A 317 22.13 -19.74 1.65
CA PHE A 317 22.37 -19.93 3.07
C PHE A 317 22.86 -21.34 3.37
N ASN A 318 23.72 -21.47 4.39
CA ASN A 318 24.25 -22.76 4.87
C ASN A 318 23.62 -23.21 6.21
N ARG A 319 22.63 -22.47 6.71
CA ARG A 319 21.91 -22.75 7.96
C ARG A 319 20.44 -22.35 7.83
N THR A 320 19.58 -22.94 8.68
CA THR A 320 18.16 -22.60 8.81
C THR A 320 17.90 -21.81 10.10
N GLY A 321 16.72 -21.21 10.21
CA GLY A 321 16.30 -20.43 11.38
C GLY A 321 16.31 -18.92 11.15
N ASP A 322 16.05 -18.17 12.21
CA ASP A 322 15.97 -16.72 12.16
C ASP A 322 17.35 -16.08 12.02
N ILE A 323 17.46 -15.12 11.11
CA ILE A 323 18.66 -14.29 10.92
C ILE A 323 18.29 -12.82 10.91
N THR A 324 19.26 -12.00 11.32
CA THR A 324 19.15 -10.54 11.19
C THR A 324 19.46 -10.12 9.76
N VAL A 325 18.58 -9.31 9.18
CA VAL A 325 18.81 -8.59 7.93
C VAL A 325 19.12 -7.15 8.29
N THR A 326 20.28 -6.67 7.84
CA THR A 326 20.70 -5.27 7.96
C THR A 326 20.54 -4.63 6.59
N VAL A 327 19.78 -3.54 6.51
CA VAL A 327 19.66 -2.72 5.30
C VAL A 327 20.39 -1.42 5.53
N GLU A 328 21.32 -1.12 4.64
CA GLU A 328 22.07 0.13 4.60
C GLU A 328 21.61 0.93 3.39
N ILE A 329 21.19 2.17 3.63
CA ILE A 329 20.77 3.13 2.61
C ILE A 329 21.76 4.27 2.67
N GLU A 330 22.48 4.47 1.58
CA GLU A 330 23.41 5.59 1.39
C GLU A 330 22.77 6.59 0.45
N ASN A 331 22.50 7.80 0.96
CA ASN A 331 21.92 8.88 0.15
C ASN A 331 23.01 9.65 -0.61
N ASN A 332 22.59 10.59 -1.47
CA ASN A 332 23.49 11.43 -2.27
C ASN A 332 24.42 12.33 -1.44
N GLN A 333 24.16 12.48 -0.14
CA GLN A 333 24.97 13.26 0.79
C GLN A 333 25.95 12.37 1.59
N GLU A 334 26.11 11.10 1.18
CA GLU A 334 26.93 10.08 1.86
C GLU A 334 26.46 9.78 3.30
N GLU A 335 25.23 10.15 3.67
CA GLU A 335 24.64 9.77 4.94
C GLU A 335 24.17 8.32 4.88
N LYS A 336 24.57 7.54 5.89
CA LYS A 336 24.27 6.11 5.99
C LYS A 336 23.22 5.86 7.04
N LEU A 337 22.06 5.41 6.58
CA LEU A 337 20.98 4.97 7.45
C LEU A 337 20.98 3.44 7.52
N VAL A 338 20.99 2.91 8.74
CA VAL A 338 21.09 1.47 8.98
C VAL A 338 19.84 0.99 9.71
N PHE A 339 19.16 0.03 9.11
CA PHE A 339 17.93 -0.56 9.62
C PHE A 339 18.09 -2.07 9.80
N ARG A 340 17.37 -2.64 10.76
CA ARG A 340 17.45 -4.08 11.07
C ARG A 340 16.08 -4.72 11.06
N GLY A 341 16.04 -5.94 10.56
CA GLY A 341 14.86 -6.79 10.52
C GLY A 341 15.21 -8.25 10.76
N ILE A 342 14.20 -9.11 10.82
CA ILE A 342 14.36 -10.55 11.00
C ILE A 342 13.79 -11.28 9.79
N TYR A 343 14.57 -12.20 9.23
CA TYR A 343 14.16 -13.10 8.16
C TYR A 343 14.42 -14.55 8.55
N THR A 344 13.48 -15.43 8.26
CA THR A 344 13.56 -16.85 8.64
C THR A 344 13.97 -17.71 7.45
N ILE A 345 15.08 -18.44 7.59
CA ILE A 345 15.56 -19.35 6.55
C ILE A 345 14.93 -20.74 6.78
N LEU A 346 14.22 -21.23 5.77
CA LEU A 346 13.56 -22.53 5.79
C LEU A 346 14.40 -23.61 5.13
N ASN A 347 14.26 -24.83 5.64
CA ASN A 347 14.75 -26.01 4.94
C ASN A 347 14.00 -26.13 3.58
N PRO A 348 14.68 -26.42 2.46
CA PRO A 348 14.03 -26.61 1.16
C PRO A 348 12.88 -27.63 1.18
N ALA A 349 12.93 -28.64 2.05
CA ALA A 349 11.87 -29.63 2.21
C ALA A 349 10.55 -29.03 2.76
N GLU A 350 10.65 -27.97 3.56
CA GLU A 350 9.55 -27.27 4.23
C GLU A 350 9.01 -26.09 3.40
N SER A 351 9.68 -25.72 2.30
CA SER A 351 9.18 -24.70 1.38
C SER A 351 7.80 -25.11 0.83
N LYS A 352 6.81 -24.22 0.97
CA LYS A 352 5.46 -24.42 0.40
C LYS A 352 5.49 -24.46 -1.13
N HIS A 353 6.36 -23.65 -1.75
CA HIS A 353 6.51 -23.58 -3.19
C HIS A 353 7.64 -24.50 -3.62
N LYS A 354 7.30 -25.55 -4.38
CA LYS A 354 8.20 -26.64 -4.77
C LYS A 354 8.35 -26.71 -6.28
N VAL A 355 9.56 -27.08 -6.70
CA VAL A 355 9.82 -27.53 -8.07
C VAL A 355 9.66 -29.05 -8.08
N TYR A 356 8.73 -29.53 -8.89
CA TYR A 356 8.43 -30.94 -9.04
C TYR A 356 9.20 -31.52 -10.21
N ARG A 357 9.73 -32.73 -10.01
CA ARG A 357 10.30 -33.56 -11.06
C ARG A 357 9.24 -34.54 -11.52
N ARG A 358 9.06 -34.70 -12.83
CA ARG A 358 8.08 -35.67 -13.36
C ARG A 358 8.48 -37.13 -13.06
N ASN A 359 9.76 -37.45 -13.25
CA ASN A 359 10.33 -38.78 -12.97
C ASN A 359 11.50 -38.67 -11.97
N PRO A 360 11.24 -38.60 -10.65
CA PRO A 360 12.28 -38.35 -9.65
C PRO A 360 13.32 -39.48 -9.50
N GLN A 361 13.01 -40.69 -10.00
CA GLN A 361 13.90 -41.87 -9.95
C GLN A 361 14.92 -41.91 -11.10
N GLU A 362 14.71 -41.13 -12.16
CA GLU A 362 15.54 -41.11 -13.36
C GLU A 362 16.48 -39.92 -13.29
N TRP A 363 17.54 -39.99 -12.49
CA TRP A 363 18.49 -38.88 -12.37
C TRP A 363 19.87 -39.23 -12.93
N TYR A 364 20.06 -38.89 -14.19
CA TYR A 364 21.29 -39.10 -14.95
C TYR A 364 21.62 -37.84 -15.76
N PRO A 365 22.88 -37.66 -16.22
CA PRO A 365 23.22 -36.57 -17.13
C PRO A 365 22.36 -36.64 -18.40
N GLY A 366 21.50 -35.65 -18.63
CA GLY A 366 20.46 -35.75 -19.66
C GLY A 366 19.34 -34.73 -19.52
N ARG A 367 18.32 -34.85 -20.38
CA ARG A 367 17.15 -33.95 -20.37
C ARG A 367 16.07 -34.48 -19.43
N HIS A 368 15.58 -33.60 -18.55
CA HIS A 368 14.57 -33.89 -17.54
C HIS A 368 13.41 -32.91 -17.65
N GLN A 369 12.19 -33.41 -17.40
CA GLN A 369 11.01 -32.56 -17.30
C GLN A 369 10.81 -32.13 -15.84
N ILE A 370 10.69 -30.83 -15.64
CA ILE A 370 10.32 -30.24 -14.35
C ILE A 370 9.04 -29.40 -14.48
N ASN A 371 8.39 -29.19 -13.35
CA ASN A 371 7.19 -28.38 -13.16
C ASN A 371 7.36 -27.49 -11.94
N TRP A 372 6.73 -26.32 -11.92
CA TRP A 372 6.70 -25.43 -10.77
C TRP A 372 5.29 -24.87 -10.58
N ASP A 373 5.06 -24.35 -9.37
CA ASP A 373 3.83 -23.64 -9.02
C ASP A 373 3.84 -22.25 -9.68
N ILE A 374 2.84 -21.97 -10.52
CA ILE A 374 2.73 -20.69 -11.24
C ILE A 374 2.10 -19.57 -10.40
N ASP A 375 1.46 -19.93 -9.28
CA ASP A 375 0.80 -18.97 -8.39
C ASP A 375 1.76 -18.41 -7.33
N VAL A 376 3.05 -18.69 -7.45
CA VAL A 376 4.11 -18.10 -6.63
C VAL A 376 4.18 -16.62 -6.95
N ALA A 377 3.85 -15.78 -5.98
CA ALA A 377 3.82 -14.32 -6.14
C ALA A 377 5.13 -13.75 -6.72
N GLU A 378 6.29 -14.31 -6.34
CA GLU A 378 7.59 -13.90 -6.89
C GLU A 378 7.68 -14.09 -8.40
N LEU A 379 7.07 -15.16 -8.92
CA LEU A 379 7.08 -15.45 -10.35
C LEU A 379 6.04 -14.61 -11.09
N GLN A 380 5.01 -14.08 -10.41
CA GLN A 380 4.02 -13.18 -11.02
C GLN A 380 4.58 -11.79 -11.35
N GLU A 381 5.72 -11.42 -10.77
CA GLU A 381 6.40 -10.14 -11.01
C GLU A 381 7.20 -10.12 -12.33
N ALA A 382 7.37 -11.26 -12.99
CA ALA A 382 8.11 -11.37 -14.25
C ALA A 382 7.41 -12.31 -15.22
N ASP A 383 7.37 -11.91 -16.50
CA ASP A 383 6.86 -12.76 -17.59
C ASP A 383 7.73 -14.01 -17.81
N THR A 384 8.97 -13.96 -17.33
CA THR A 384 9.96 -15.01 -17.51
C THR A 384 10.70 -15.39 -16.23
N VAL A 385 11.17 -16.63 -16.20
CA VAL A 385 11.90 -17.24 -15.08
C VAL A 385 13.23 -17.82 -15.54
N ASP A 386 14.18 -17.83 -14.61
CA ASP A 386 15.44 -18.55 -14.73
C ASP A 386 15.41 -19.82 -13.90
N ILE A 387 16.06 -20.86 -14.41
CA ILE A 387 16.13 -22.17 -13.79
C ILE A 387 17.56 -22.45 -13.38
N HIS A 388 17.76 -22.62 -12.08
CA HIS A 388 19.05 -22.86 -11.47
C HIS A 388 19.20 -24.32 -11.06
N LEU A 389 20.35 -24.91 -11.38
CA LEU A 389 20.80 -26.19 -10.84
C LEU A 389 21.83 -25.95 -9.75
N PHE A 390 21.60 -26.54 -8.59
CA PHE A 390 22.55 -26.62 -7.50
C PHE A 390 23.04 -28.05 -7.39
N SER A 391 24.36 -28.25 -7.37
CA SER A 391 24.98 -29.57 -7.24
C SER A 391 26.04 -29.54 -6.14
N LEU A 392 25.95 -30.47 -5.19
CA LEU A 392 26.98 -30.69 -4.18
C LEU A 392 28.06 -31.58 -4.77
N MET A 393 29.22 -30.99 -5.03
CA MET A 393 30.38 -31.58 -5.68
C MET A 393 31.58 -31.60 -4.74
N ARG A 394 32.58 -32.42 -5.03
CA ARG A 394 33.89 -32.31 -4.37
C ARG A 394 34.78 -31.40 -5.20
N ASP A 395 35.43 -30.45 -4.54
CA ASP A 395 36.43 -29.58 -5.16
C ASP A 395 37.76 -30.32 -5.37
N LYS A 396 38.77 -29.61 -5.88
CA LYS A 396 40.11 -30.16 -6.14
C LYS A 396 40.83 -30.63 -4.86
N ASN A 397 40.38 -30.18 -3.70
CA ASN A 397 40.93 -30.50 -2.38
C ASN A 397 40.07 -31.53 -1.62
N ASP A 398 39.15 -32.21 -2.31
CA ASP A 398 38.22 -33.19 -1.75
C ASP A 398 37.19 -32.62 -0.76
N GLN A 399 37.00 -31.28 -0.73
CA GLN A 399 35.98 -30.63 0.09
C GLN A 399 34.64 -30.54 -0.64
N LEU A 400 33.54 -30.78 0.09
CA LEU A 400 32.19 -30.65 -0.46
C LEU A 400 31.83 -29.17 -0.65
N THR A 401 31.54 -28.78 -1.88
CA THR A 401 31.14 -27.41 -2.26
C THR A 401 29.87 -27.43 -3.10
N TRP A 402 29.03 -26.41 -2.93
CA TRP A 402 27.84 -26.22 -3.76
C TRP A 402 28.24 -25.46 -5.04
N GLU A 403 28.04 -26.08 -6.19
CA GLU A 403 28.10 -25.42 -7.49
C GLU A 403 26.69 -24.97 -7.90
N LYS A 404 26.56 -23.74 -8.38
CA LYS A 404 25.33 -23.17 -8.92
C LYS A 404 25.53 -22.87 -10.41
N GLU A 405 24.62 -23.35 -11.25
CA GLU A 405 24.60 -23.10 -12.69
C GLU A 405 23.19 -22.67 -13.11
N ILE A 406 23.09 -21.74 -14.07
CA ILE A 406 21.82 -21.44 -14.74
C ILE A 406 21.70 -22.39 -15.93
N ILE A 407 20.72 -23.29 -15.90
CA ILE A 407 20.55 -24.34 -16.91
C ILE A 407 19.50 -23.98 -17.96
N ASP A 408 18.70 -22.95 -17.69
CA ASP A 408 17.74 -22.39 -18.63
C ASP A 408 17.38 -20.96 -18.20
N GLU A 409 17.28 -20.05 -19.17
CA GLU A 409 17.01 -18.62 -18.94
C GLU A 409 15.76 -18.17 -19.70
N GLY A 410 15.06 -17.18 -19.16
CA GLY A 410 13.99 -16.48 -19.88
C GLY A 410 12.78 -17.35 -20.24
N LYS A 411 12.49 -18.41 -19.46
CA LYS A 411 11.32 -19.28 -19.70
C LYS A 411 10.04 -18.60 -19.29
N GLN A 412 8.98 -18.65 -20.11
CA GLN A 412 7.71 -18.04 -19.74
C GLN A 412 7.16 -18.64 -18.44
N THR A 413 6.84 -17.77 -17.49
CA THR A 413 6.32 -18.16 -16.16
C THR A 413 5.05 -19.01 -16.29
N SER A 414 4.16 -18.62 -17.19
CA SER A 414 2.84 -19.23 -17.42
C SER A 414 2.90 -20.69 -17.87
N LEU A 415 4.05 -21.17 -18.39
CA LEU A 415 4.20 -22.56 -18.80
C LEU A 415 4.19 -23.54 -17.64
N GLY A 416 4.56 -23.09 -16.42
CA GLY A 416 4.62 -23.93 -15.22
C GLY A 416 5.51 -25.17 -15.35
N SER A 417 6.34 -25.24 -16.40
CA SER A 417 7.11 -26.42 -16.76
C SER A 417 8.22 -26.12 -17.78
N ALA A 418 9.31 -26.90 -17.72
CA ALA A 418 10.41 -26.81 -18.67
C ALA A 418 11.13 -28.16 -18.83
N LYS A 419 11.74 -28.35 -20.01
CA LYS A 419 12.71 -29.43 -20.24
C LYS A 419 14.12 -28.90 -20.04
N VAL A 420 14.74 -29.32 -18.95
CA VAL A 420 16.08 -28.84 -18.56
C VAL A 420 17.13 -29.89 -18.83
N TYR A 421 18.35 -29.46 -19.18
CA TYR A 421 19.49 -30.36 -19.35
C TYR A 421 20.34 -30.35 -18.08
N VAL A 422 20.57 -31.53 -17.50
CA VAL A 422 21.45 -31.73 -16.34
C VAL A 422 22.78 -32.25 -16.87
N PRO A 423 23.88 -31.45 -16.83
CA PRO A 423 25.14 -31.83 -17.45
C PRO A 423 25.91 -32.90 -16.67
N ARG A 424 25.68 -33.02 -15.37
CA ARG A 424 26.42 -33.88 -14.44
C ARG A 424 25.62 -34.11 -13.16
N VAL A 425 25.99 -35.17 -12.43
CA VAL A 425 25.31 -35.61 -11.20
C VAL A 425 26.23 -35.40 -10.00
N GLY A 426 25.74 -34.67 -8.99
CA GLY A 426 26.43 -34.49 -7.70
C GLY A 426 25.90 -35.44 -6.62
N SER A 427 26.52 -35.40 -5.44
CA SER A 427 26.10 -36.21 -4.27
C SER A 427 24.71 -35.79 -3.75
N ALA A 428 24.38 -34.50 -3.89
CA ALA A 428 23.06 -33.95 -3.66
C ALA A 428 22.79 -32.85 -4.69
N MET A 429 21.55 -32.69 -5.15
CA MET A 429 21.17 -31.62 -6.08
C MET A 429 19.85 -30.98 -5.71
N ALA A 430 19.68 -29.74 -6.13
CA ALA A 430 18.42 -29.01 -6.04
C ALA A 430 18.19 -28.19 -7.31
N ILE A 431 16.92 -28.03 -7.68
CA ILE A 431 16.51 -27.09 -8.73
C ILE A 431 15.72 -25.97 -8.08
N ARG A 432 15.97 -24.75 -8.54
CA ARG A 432 15.22 -23.55 -8.15
C ARG A 432 14.76 -22.83 -9.40
N VAL A 433 13.56 -22.28 -9.35
CA VAL A 433 13.00 -21.38 -10.37
C VAL A 433 12.86 -20.00 -9.73
N THR A 434 13.35 -18.96 -10.37
CA THR A 434 13.28 -17.57 -9.87
C THR A 434 12.81 -16.63 -10.97
N PRO A 435 12.14 -15.51 -10.63
CA PRO A 435 11.80 -14.51 -11.64
C PRO A 435 13.08 -13.92 -12.24
N LEU A 436 13.05 -13.61 -13.55
CA LEU A 436 14.14 -12.89 -14.18
C LEU A 436 14.15 -11.43 -13.66
N THR A 437 15.14 -11.08 -12.84
CA THR A 437 15.25 -9.74 -12.24
C THR A 437 16.01 -8.72 -13.11
N LYS A 438 16.45 -9.08 -14.32
CA LYS A 438 17.15 -8.16 -15.23
C LYS A 438 16.16 -7.37 -16.11
N THR A 439 15.90 -6.12 -15.73
CA THR A 439 15.64 -5.07 -16.73
C THR A 439 16.93 -4.86 -17.53
N SER A 440 16.78 -4.80 -18.85
CA SER A 440 17.84 -4.53 -19.82
C SER A 440 18.61 -3.25 -19.50
N ASP A 441 19.74 -3.37 -18.81
CA ASP A 441 20.77 -2.34 -18.71
C ASP A 441 22.14 -2.98 -18.44
N GLU A 442 22.50 -3.96 -19.26
CA GLU A 442 23.89 -4.39 -19.47
C GLU A 442 24.07 -4.78 -20.94
N SER A 443 23.74 -3.87 -21.86
CA SER A 443 24.36 -3.91 -23.18
C SER A 443 25.78 -3.37 -23.02
N SER A 444 26.71 -4.29 -22.85
CA SER A 444 28.12 -4.08 -23.15
C SER A 444 28.24 -3.63 -24.61
N ILE A 445 28.33 -2.31 -24.81
CA ILE A 445 28.81 -1.72 -26.06
C ILE A 445 29.99 -0.83 -25.68
N PHE A 446 31.19 -1.42 -25.71
CA PHE A 446 32.36 -0.63 -26.08
C PHE A 446 32.50 -0.72 -27.60
N PRO A 447 32.68 0.41 -28.30
CA PRO A 447 32.77 0.43 -29.75
C PRO A 447 34.09 -0.16 -30.22
N LEU A 448 34.02 -1.01 -31.24
CA LEU A 448 34.75 -0.85 -32.50
C LEU A 448 33.84 -1.31 -33.65
#